data_AF-A0A0D8ZXW6-F1
#
_entry.id   AF-A0A0D8ZXW6-F1
#
_cell.length_a   1.000
_cell.length_b   1.000
_cell.length_c   1.000
_cell.angle_alpha   90.00
_cell.angle_beta   90.00
_cell.angle_gamma   90.00
#
_symmetry.space_group_name_H-M   'P 1'
#
loop_
_entity.id
_entity.type
_entity.pdbx_description
1 polymer ?
#
loop_
_entity_poly.entity_id
_entity_poly.type
_entity_poly.pdbx_seq_one_letter_code
_entity_poly.pdbx_strand_id
1 'polypeptide(L)'
;MSLIKSAVIEDGFAVAENVLDTDNIELLVQEVARANNSTFAKQRYNSTYAIRNALLISEIHSLACSQPIIALANTVIHASARPVKTILFDKTPSHR
;
A
#
# COMPACT_ATOMS: atom_id res chain seq x y z
N MET A 1 -15.52 19.42 9.67
CA MET A 1 -15.44 18.01 9.18
C MET A 1 -14.28 17.95 8.19
N SER A 2 -13.39 16.95 8.25
CA SER A 2 -12.26 16.85 7.30
C SER A 2 -12.77 16.75 5.85
N LEU A 3 -12.12 17.42 4.90
CA LEU A 3 -12.45 17.34 3.47
C LEU A 3 -12.44 15.88 2.97
N ILE A 4 -11.47 15.10 3.44
CA ILE A 4 -11.35 13.66 3.14
C ILE A 4 -12.59 12.89 3.63
N LYS A 5 -13.07 13.19 4.83
CA LYS A 5 -14.24 12.49 5.39
C LYS A 5 -15.51 12.78 4.57
N SER A 6 -15.69 14.02 4.14
CA SER A 6 -16.87 14.42 3.37
C SER A 6 -16.87 13.76 1.99
N ALA A 7 -15.74 13.79 1.28
CA ALA A 7 -15.58 13.11 -0.01
C ALA A 7 -15.80 11.59 0.11
N VAL A 8 -15.28 10.93 1.15
CA VAL A 8 -15.53 9.49 1.35
C VAL A 8 -17.02 9.19 1.58
N ILE A 9 -17.76 10.06 2.26
CA ILE A 9 -19.20 9.86 2.48
C ILE A 9 -20.00 10.04 1.18
N GLU A 10 -19.63 11.03 0.37
CA GLU A 10 -20.34 11.38 -0.86
C GLU A 10 -19.99 10.46 -2.04
N ASP A 11 -18.69 10.25 -2.28
CA ASP A 11 -18.18 9.55 -3.47
C ASP A 11 -17.74 8.11 -3.19
N GLY A 12 -17.65 7.72 -1.91
CA GLY A 12 -17.12 6.42 -1.49
C GLY A 12 -15.58 6.32 -1.53
N PHE A 13 -14.88 7.39 -1.92
CA PHE A 13 -13.41 7.47 -1.90
C PHE A 13 -12.92 8.92 -1.71
N ALA A 14 -11.64 9.06 -1.37
CA ALA A 14 -10.93 10.34 -1.40
C ALA A 14 -9.47 10.11 -1.79
N VAL A 15 -8.86 11.11 -2.44
CA VAL A 15 -7.44 11.09 -2.77
C VAL A 15 -6.70 11.97 -1.77
N ALA A 16 -5.70 11.39 -1.11
CA ALA A 16 -4.77 12.11 -0.26
C ALA A 16 -3.42 12.23 -1.00
N GLU A 17 -3.00 13.47 -1.25
CA GLU A 17 -1.73 13.75 -1.92
C GLU A 17 -0.61 13.85 -0.89
N ASN A 18 0.63 13.56 -1.32
CA ASN A 18 1.86 13.75 -0.52
C ASN A 18 1.80 13.08 0.87
N VAL A 19 1.15 11.92 0.96
CA VAL A 19 1.05 11.13 2.21
C VAL A 19 2.42 10.63 2.64
N LEU A 20 3.25 10.29 1.66
CA LEU A 20 4.62 9.82 1.81
C LEU A 20 5.54 10.76 1.04
N ASP A 21 6.72 11.01 1.59
CA ASP A 21 7.79 11.68 0.87
C ASP A 21 8.45 10.76 -0.17
N THR A 22 9.23 11.36 -1.06
CA THR A 22 9.95 10.65 -2.14
C THR A 22 10.87 9.57 -1.59
N ASP A 23 11.57 9.83 -0.48
CA ASP A 23 12.53 8.90 0.10
C ASP A 23 11.85 7.60 0.57
N ASN A 24 10.71 7.71 1.25
CA ASN A 24 9.91 6.55 1.67
C ASN A 24 9.33 5.79 0.47
N ILE A 25 8.96 6.50 -0.60
CA ILE A 25 8.49 5.88 -1.84
C ILE A 25 9.62 5.07 -2.50
N GLU A 26 10.82 5.64 -2.61
CA GLU A 26 11.97 4.95 -3.19
C GLU A 26 12.37 3.71 -2.40
N LEU A 27 12.39 3.80 -1.06
CA LEU A 27 12.62 2.66 -0.19
C LEU A 27 11.57 1.58 -0.41
N LEU A 28 10.28 1.94 -0.47
CA LEU A 28 9.21 0.97 -0.72
C LEU A 28 9.38 0.25 -2.06
N VAL A 29 9.75 0.97 -3.12
CA VAL A 29 9.99 0.39 -4.45
C VAL A 29 11.13 -0.63 -4.40
N GLN A 30 12.22 -0.33 -3.69
CA GLN A 30 13.34 -1.25 -3.52
C GLN A 30 12.93 -2.53 -2.76
N GLU A 31 12.14 -2.41 -1.70
CA GLU A 31 11.70 -3.56 -0.91
C GLU A 31 10.71 -4.44 -1.68
N VAL A 32 9.82 -3.83 -2.46
CA VAL A 32 8.95 -4.55 -3.40
C VAL A 32 9.77 -5.33 -4.42
N ALA A 33 10.82 -4.71 -4.97
CA ALA A 33 11.71 -5.37 -5.92
C ALA A 33 12.42 -6.59 -5.29
N ARG A 34 12.85 -6.50 -4.04
CA ARG A 34 13.40 -7.65 -3.30
C ARG A 34 12.36 -8.73 -3.06
N ALA A 35 11.13 -8.34 -2.73
CA ALA A 35 10.01 -9.25 -2.49
C ALA A 35 9.56 -10.03 -3.72
N ASN A 36 9.91 -9.59 -4.94
CA ASN A 36 9.61 -10.33 -6.17
C ASN A 36 10.21 -11.74 -6.20
N ASN A 37 11.27 -12.00 -5.43
CA ASN A 37 11.89 -13.32 -5.30
C ASN A 37 11.39 -14.11 -4.09
N SER A 38 10.37 -13.62 -3.38
CA SER A 38 9.82 -14.28 -2.18
C SER A 38 8.78 -15.36 -2.54
N THR A 39 8.50 -16.25 -1.58
CA THR A 39 7.42 -17.26 -1.67
C THR A 39 6.01 -16.64 -1.74
N PHE A 40 5.91 -15.34 -1.46
CA PHE A 40 4.66 -14.57 -1.49
C PHE A 40 4.35 -13.98 -2.86
N ALA A 41 5.34 -13.91 -3.74
CA ALA A 41 5.19 -13.46 -5.11
C ALA A 41 4.37 -14.46 -5.94
N LYS A 42 3.48 -13.91 -6.77
CA LYS A 42 2.71 -14.66 -7.75
C LYS A 42 3.23 -14.32 -9.14
N GLN A 43 3.68 -15.36 -9.83
CA GLN A 43 4.27 -15.24 -11.15
C GLN A 43 3.32 -15.77 -12.21
N ARG A 44 3.38 -15.17 -13.39
CA ARG A 44 2.77 -15.65 -14.61
C ARG A 44 3.68 -15.27 -15.78
N TYR A 45 3.99 -16.23 -16.66
CA TYR A 45 4.86 -15.97 -17.82
C TYR A 45 6.20 -15.34 -17.45
N ASN A 46 6.84 -15.84 -16.38
CA ASN A 46 8.12 -15.34 -15.84
C ASN A 46 8.09 -13.88 -15.34
N SER A 47 6.91 -13.31 -15.09
CA SER A 47 6.76 -11.98 -14.48
C SER A 47 5.93 -12.06 -13.21
N THR A 48 6.34 -11.34 -12.17
CA THR A 48 5.52 -11.15 -10.97
C THR A 48 4.35 -10.24 -11.31
N TYR A 49 3.13 -10.66 -11.00
CA TYR A 49 1.92 -9.83 -11.20
C TYR A 49 1.26 -9.43 -9.87
N ALA A 50 1.58 -10.13 -8.78
CA ALA A 50 1.09 -9.76 -7.47
C ALA A 50 1.99 -10.29 -6.35
N ILE A 51 2.00 -9.60 -5.21
CA ILE A 51 2.59 -10.09 -3.96
C ILE A 51 1.48 -10.11 -2.91
N ARG A 52 1.15 -11.30 -2.40
CA ARG A 52 0.13 -11.46 -1.35
C ARG A 52 0.79 -11.40 0.03
N ASN A 53 0.06 -10.98 1.06
CA ASN A 53 0.58 -10.93 2.43
C ASN A 53 1.87 -10.08 2.55
N ALA A 54 1.96 -8.99 1.79
CA ALA A 54 3.15 -8.15 1.78
C ALA A 54 3.43 -7.47 3.14
N LEU A 55 2.47 -7.50 4.08
CA LEU A 55 2.70 -7.13 5.49
C LEU A 55 3.72 -8.02 6.21
N LEU A 56 4.13 -9.16 5.64
CA LEU A 56 5.20 -9.98 6.21
C LEU A 56 6.60 -9.41 5.90
N ILE A 57 6.69 -8.41 5.03
CA ILE A 57 7.91 -7.66 4.75
C ILE A 57 7.98 -6.49 5.73
N SER A 58 9.07 -6.41 6.51
CA SER A 58 9.23 -5.50 7.65
C SER A 58 9.00 -4.03 7.30
N GLU A 59 9.46 -3.62 6.14
CA GLU A 59 9.43 -2.24 5.67
C GLU A 59 8.02 -1.88 5.21
N ILE A 60 7.32 -2.79 4.52
CA ILE A 60 5.92 -2.61 4.13
C ILE A 60 5.03 -2.59 5.37
N HIS A 61 5.30 -3.44 6.37
CA HIS A 61 4.59 -3.43 7.63
C HIS A 61 4.81 -2.11 8.39
N SER A 62 6.07 -1.69 8.53
CA SER A 62 6.44 -0.44 9.20
C SER A 62 5.77 0.76 8.53
N LEU A 63 5.75 0.79 7.20
CA LEU A 63 5.06 1.83 6.43
C LEU A 63 3.54 1.79 6.65
N ALA A 64 2.93 0.62 6.57
CA ALA A 64 1.48 0.46 6.78
C ALA A 64 1.03 0.85 8.20
N CYS A 65 1.92 0.70 9.19
CA CYS A 65 1.74 1.14 10.57
C CYS A 65 2.19 2.59 10.83
N SER A 66 2.71 3.29 9.83
CA SER A 66 3.20 4.66 9.98
C SER A 66 2.06 5.64 10.29
N GLN A 67 2.39 6.67 11.07
CA GLN A 67 1.41 7.66 11.51
C GLN A 67 0.66 8.34 10.35
N PRO A 68 1.28 8.73 9.23
CA PRO A 68 0.56 9.33 8.10
C PRO A 68 -0.55 8.43 7.55
N ILE A 69 -0.28 7.13 7.38
CA ILE A 69 -1.25 6.16 6.85
C ILE A 69 -2.36 5.90 7.86
N ILE A 70 -2.00 5.64 9.13
CA ILE A 70 -2.98 5.36 10.19
C ILE A 70 -3.89 6.57 10.45
N ALA A 71 -3.35 7.80 10.41
CA ALA A 71 -4.13 9.02 10.58
C ALA A 71 -5.20 9.21 9.48
N LEU A 72 -4.88 8.86 8.24
CA LEU A 72 -5.86 8.90 7.13
C LEU A 72 -6.99 7.89 7.35
N ALA A 73 -6.66 6.65 7.72
CA ALA A 73 -7.67 5.64 8.02
C ALA A 73 -8.56 6.07 9.20
N ASN A 74 -7.95 6.54 10.29
CA ASN A 74 -8.66 6.99 11.49
C ASN A 74 -9.61 8.18 11.22
N THR A 75 -9.31 9.02 10.24
CA THR A 75 -10.18 10.13 9.82
C THR A 75 -11.53 9.63 9.28
N VAL A 76 -11.56 8.42 8.72
CA VAL A 76 -12.76 7.82 8.11
C VAL A 76 -13.48 6.89 9.09
N ILE A 77 -12.77 5.94 9.70
CA ILE A 77 -13.41 4.82 10.43
C ILE A 77 -13.66 5.06 11.93
N HIS A 78 -13.29 6.23 12.48
CA HIS A 78 -13.56 6.64 13.88
C HIS A 78 -13.20 5.60 14.96
N ALA A 79 -12.25 4.72 14.64
CA ALA A 79 -11.74 3.66 15.51
C ALA A 79 -10.24 3.53 15.28
N SER A 80 -9.54 2.82 16.16
CA SER A 80 -8.12 2.53 15.99
C SER A 80 -7.89 1.62 14.78
N ALA A 81 -7.58 2.23 13.63
CA ALA A 81 -7.23 1.52 12.41
C ALA A 81 -5.95 0.70 12.61
N ARG A 82 -5.90 -0.46 11.96
CA ARG A 82 -4.67 -1.26 11.85
C ARG A 82 -4.63 -1.97 10.50
N PRO A 83 -3.44 -2.13 9.89
CA PRO A 83 -3.31 -2.93 8.68
C PRO A 83 -3.56 -4.40 9.01
N VAL A 84 -4.39 -5.07 8.20
CA VAL A 84 -4.72 -6.51 8.36
C VAL A 84 -4.34 -7.34 7.15
N LYS A 85 -4.19 -6.72 5.98
CA LYS A 85 -3.86 -7.38 4.73
C LYS A 85 -3.24 -6.38 3.76
N THR A 86 -2.25 -6.84 3.00
CA THR A 86 -1.69 -6.11 1.86
C THR A 86 -1.64 -7.00 0.64
N ILE A 87 -1.97 -6.40 -0.50
CA ILE A 87 -1.81 -6.99 -1.83
C ILE A 87 -1.10 -5.93 -2.68
N LEU A 88 0.02 -6.31 -3.26
CA LEU A 88 0.65 -5.52 -4.31
C LEU A 88 0.21 -6.09 -5.67
N PHE A 89 -0.11 -5.21 -6.61
CA PHE A 89 -0.37 -5.57 -8.00
C PHE A 89 0.68 -4.90 -8.88
N ASP A 90 1.42 -5.70 -9.63
CA ASP A 90 2.31 -5.19 -10.66
C ASP A 90 1.55 -5.16 -11.99
N LYS A 91 1.42 -3.96 -12.56
CA LYS A 91 0.75 -3.70 -13.85
C LYS A 91 1.74 -3.31 -14.95
N THR A 92 3.04 -3.48 -14.71
CA THR A 92 4.07 -3.28 -15.72
C THR A 92 3.72 -4.14 -16.95
N PRO A 93 3.61 -3.56 -18.15
CA PRO A 93 3.31 -4.34 -19.35
C PRO A 93 4.33 -5.46 -19.51
N SER A 94 3.87 -6.72 -19.45
CA SER A 94 4.76 -7.84 -19.76
C SER A 94 5.10 -7.75 -21.24
N HIS A 95 6.38 -7.60 -21.59
CA HIS A 95 6.86 -7.76 -22.96
C HIS A 95 6.52 -9.20 -23.40
N ARG A 96 5.47 -9.33 -24.21
CA ARG A 96 5.07 -10.55 -24.88
C ARG A 96 4.98 -10.25 -26.36
#